data_AF-W7Q9W6-F1
#
_entry.id   AF-W7Q9W6-F1
#
_cell.length_a   1.000
_cell.length_b   1.000
_cell.length_c   1.000
_cell.angle_alpha   90.00
_cell.angle_beta   90.00
_cell.angle_gamma   90.00
#
_symmetry.space_group_name_H-M   'P 1'
#
loop_
_entity.id
_entity.type
_entity.pdbx_description
1 polymer ?
#
loop_
_entity_poly.entity_id
_entity_poly.type
_entity_poly.pdbx_seq_one_letter_code
_entity_poly.pdbx_strand_id
1 'polypeptide(L)'
;MSLCFSKGLGAPVGSLLLGDETFIARARRWRKTLGGGMRQVGILAAGCHHALEHHVARLAEDHRHAALLAEGLREVDEIEVRGCDTNVLFVALPEAHCKALGTFLADRGILIAAAPVTRLLTHLDISAEDVRQVVESIKAYFSAHVVRGDDRLA
;
A
#
# COMPACT_ATOMS: atom_id res chain seq x y z
N MET A 1 -7.93 8.15 20.30
CA MET A 1 -7.30 8.13 18.96
C MET A 1 -6.29 6.99 18.88
N SER A 2 -6.14 6.33 17.73
CA SER A 2 -5.11 5.30 17.49
C SER A 2 -4.20 5.74 16.35
N LEU A 3 -2.90 5.43 16.44
CA LEU A 3 -1.89 5.74 15.43
C LEU A 3 -1.01 4.50 15.17
N CYS A 4 -0.77 4.16 13.90
CA CYS A 4 0.07 3.03 13.51
C CYS A 4 1.47 3.52 13.12
N PHE A 5 2.52 2.87 13.64
CA PHE A 5 3.90 3.15 13.22
C PHE A 5 4.38 2.20 12.14
N SER A 6 3.81 0.99 12.06
CA SER A 6 4.23 -0.07 11.14
C SER A 6 3.52 -0.06 9.80
N LYS A 7 3.26 1.13 9.25
CA LYS A 7 2.69 1.36 7.92
C LYS A 7 3.57 2.38 7.18
N GLY A 8 3.01 3.49 6.70
CA GLY A 8 3.78 4.54 6.00
C GLY A 8 4.93 5.15 6.82
N LEU A 9 4.89 5.05 8.16
CA LEU A 9 5.98 5.48 9.03
C LEU A 9 7.15 4.48 9.10
N GLY A 10 7.01 3.23 8.62
CA GLY A 10 8.14 2.30 8.46
C GLY A 10 8.73 1.71 9.74
N ALA A 11 8.12 1.89 10.92
CA ALA A 11 8.59 1.17 12.10
C ALA A 11 8.31 -0.33 11.97
N PRO A 12 9.15 -1.24 12.49
CA PRO A 12 8.96 -2.68 12.29
C PRO A 12 7.68 -3.20 12.98
N VAL A 13 7.36 -2.69 14.17
CA VAL A 13 6.17 -3.06 14.95
C VAL A 13 5.73 -1.85 15.76
N GLY A 14 4.43 -1.61 15.87
CA GLY A 14 3.89 -0.75 16.90
C GLY A 14 2.65 0.05 16.50
N SER A 15 1.85 0.38 17.51
CA SER A 15 0.75 1.34 17.42
C SER A 15 0.58 2.03 18.77
N LEU A 16 0.11 3.26 18.76
CA LEU A 16 -0.16 4.06 19.96
C LEU A 16 -1.65 4.30 20.11
N LEU A 17 -2.16 4.11 21.32
CA LEU A 17 -3.50 4.53 21.71
C LEU A 17 -3.38 5.77 22.60
N LEU A 18 -4.07 6.85 22.22
CA LEU A 18 -4.10 8.12 22.94
C LEU A 18 -5.51 8.42 23.45
N GLY A 19 -5.58 8.97 24.65
CA GLY A 19 -6.80 9.43 25.32
C GLY A 19 -6.47 9.95 26.72
N ASP A 20 -7.48 10.27 27.50
CA ASP A 20 -7.31 10.73 28.88
C ASP A 20 -6.75 9.63 29.81
N GLU A 21 -6.31 10.03 30.99
CA GLU A 21 -5.69 9.14 31.97
C GLU A 21 -6.61 7.98 32.39
N THR A 22 -7.89 8.25 32.60
CA THR A 22 -8.88 7.22 33.02
C THR A 22 -9.08 6.19 31.91
N PHE A 23 -9.17 6.65 30.67
CA PHE A 23 -9.26 5.81 29.48
C PHE A 23 -8.00 4.95 29.30
N ILE A 24 -6.81 5.55 29.41
CA ILE A 24 -5.54 4.84 29.26
C ILE A 24 -5.31 3.83 30.39
N ALA A 25 -5.72 4.12 31.63
CA ALA A 25 -5.65 3.18 32.74
C ALA A 25 -6.47 1.91 32.44
N ARG A 26 -7.72 2.08 31.95
CA ARG A 26 -8.56 0.97 31.51
C ARG A 26 -7.96 0.20 30.33
N ALA A 27 -7.44 0.93 29.33
CA ALA A 27 -6.81 0.32 28.16
C ALA A 27 -5.55 -0.50 28.52
N ARG A 28 -4.74 -0.06 29.50
CA ARG A 28 -3.57 -0.82 29.97
C ARG A 28 -3.96 -2.15 30.62
N ARG A 29 -5.08 -2.20 31.35
CA ARG A 29 -5.62 -3.45 31.90
C ARG A 29 -6.00 -4.41 30.78
N TRP A 30 -6.77 -3.94 29.79
CA TRP A 30 -7.13 -4.74 28.63
C TRP A 30 -5.93 -5.19 27.81
N ARG A 31 -4.93 -4.32 27.62
CA ARG A 31 -3.67 -4.68 26.97
C ARG A 31 -3.00 -5.85 27.69
N LYS A 32 -3.06 -5.92 29.02
CA LYS A 32 -2.50 -7.05 29.77
C LYS A 32 -3.35 -8.31 29.60
N THR A 33 -4.68 -8.18 29.68
CA THR A 33 -5.63 -9.30 29.49
C THR A 33 -5.49 -9.93 28.09
N LEU A 34 -5.35 -9.12 27.05
CA LEU A 34 -5.22 -9.55 25.65
C LEU A 34 -3.78 -9.96 25.28
N GLY A 35 -2.84 -9.98 26.23
CA GLY A 35 -1.47 -10.42 26.00
C GLY A 35 -0.51 -9.38 25.40
N GLY A 36 -0.94 -8.15 25.14
CA GLY A 36 -0.09 -7.06 24.62
C GLY A 36 0.88 -6.45 25.65
N GLY A 37 0.96 -6.99 26.86
CA GLY A 37 1.88 -6.55 27.92
C GLY A 37 3.31 -7.07 27.75
N MET A 38 3.97 -6.68 26.67
CA MET A 38 5.33 -7.10 26.31
C MET A 38 6.39 -6.61 27.31
N ARG A 39 7.52 -7.32 27.37
CA ARG A 39 8.73 -6.94 28.11
C ARG A 39 9.80 -6.44 27.14
N GLN A 40 10.82 -5.75 27.65
CA GLN A 40 11.95 -5.21 26.87
C GLN A 40 11.55 -4.53 25.54
N VAL A 41 10.38 -3.88 25.51
CA VAL A 41 9.79 -3.29 24.29
C VAL A 41 10.51 -2.01 23.82
N GLY A 42 11.54 -1.58 24.55
CA GLY A 42 12.29 -0.35 24.27
C GLY A 42 12.89 -0.32 22.86
N ILE A 43 13.34 -1.46 22.33
CA ILE A 43 13.87 -1.55 20.95
C ILE A 43 12.78 -1.21 19.92
N LEU A 44 11.57 -1.76 20.08
CA LEU A 44 10.44 -1.45 19.18
C LEU A 44 9.97 0.00 19.34
N ALA A 45 9.95 0.50 20.58
CA ALA A 45 9.58 1.88 20.88
C ALA A 45 10.58 2.87 20.28
N ALA A 46 11.88 2.57 20.27
CA ALA A 46 12.91 3.38 19.64
C ALA A 46 12.68 3.50 18.12
N GLY A 47 12.32 2.41 17.44
CA GLY A 47 11.95 2.45 16.02
C GLY A 47 10.72 3.31 15.75
N CYS A 48 9.69 3.23 16.61
CA CYS A 48 8.50 4.08 16.52
C CYS A 48 8.84 5.57 16.74
N HIS A 49 9.71 5.87 17.71
CA HIS A 49 10.14 7.23 18.01
C HIS A 49 10.96 7.82 16.85
N HIS A 50 11.91 7.07 16.31
CA HIS A 50 12.66 7.48 15.12
C HIS A 50 11.74 7.78 13.94
N ALA A 51 10.76 6.91 13.67
CA ALA A 51 9.80 7.09 12.60
C ALA A 51 8.96 8.37 12.75
N LEU A 52 8.57 8.76 13.97
CA LEU A 52 7.86 10.02 14.20
C LEU A 52 8.72 11.25 13.89
N GLU A 53 9.98 11.22 14.29
CA GLU A 53 10.90 12.34 14.09
C GLU A 53 11.31 12.51 12.62
N HIS A 54 11.42 11.42 11.86
CA HIS A 54 12.06 11.45 10.53
C HIS A 54 11.11 11.13 9.37
N HIS A 55 10.03 10.37 9.57
CA HIS A 55 9.25 9.83 8.46
C HIS A 55 7.89 10.52 8.23
N VAL A 56 7.47 11.46 9.07
CA VAL A 56 6.16 12.12 8.92
C VAL A 56 6.10 13.01 7.67
N ALA A 57 7.10 13.89 7.49
CA ALA A 57 7.09 14.84 6.37
C ALA A 57 7.16 14.13 4.99
N ARG A 58 7.92 13.03 4.91
CA ARG A 58 8.08 12.26 3.67
C ARG A 58 6.82 11.50 3.22
N LEU A 59 5.78 11.39 4.05
CA LEU A 59 4.48 10.83 3.61
C LEU A 59 3.92 11.61 2.39
N ALA A 60 4.26 12.89 2.26
CA ALA A 60 3.94 13.67 1.07
C ALA A 60 4.58 13.11 -0.22
N GLU A 61 5.75 12.47 -0.14
CA GLU A 61 6.37 11.77 -1.28
C GLU A 61 5.54 10.57 -1.70
N ASP A 62 5.08 9.77 -0.72
CA ASP A 62 4.23 8.61 -0.99
C ASP A 62 2.92 9.06 -1.67
N HIS A 63 2.35 10.19 -1.25
CA HIS A 63 1.17 10.77 -1.90
C HIS A 63 1.45 11.19 -3.35
N ARG A 64 2.60 11.81 -3.58
CA ARG A 64 3.02 12.25 -4.91
C ARG A 64 3.29 11.05 -5.84
N HIS A 65 3.84 9.97 -5.30
CA HIS A 65 4.02 8.71 -6.03
C HIS A 65 2.69 8.04 -6.37
N ALA A 66 1.70 8.06 -5.48
CA ALA A 66 0.36 7.54 -5.76
C ALA A 66 -0.35 8.36 -6.86
N ALA A 67 -0.20 9.69 -6.83
CA ALA A 67 -0.70 10.57 -7.89
C ALA A 67 -0.04 10.27 -9.25
N LEU A 68 1.29 10.11 -9.28
CA LEU A 68 2.03 9.71 -10.49
C LEU A 68 1.56 8.36 -11.03
N LEU A 69 1.35 7.38 -10.15
CA LEU A 69 0.81 6.07 -10.53
C LEU A 69 -0.59 6.21 -11.12
N ALA A 70 -1.46 7.00 -10.48
CA ALA A 70 -2.82 7.24 -10.95
C ALA A 70 -2.83 7.92 -12.32
N GLU A 71 -1.98 8.92 -12.55
CA GLU A 71 -1.83 9.58 -13.86
C GLU A 71 -1.39 8.59 -14.93
N GLY A 72 -0.35 7.79 -14.68
CA GLY A 72 0.14 6.81 -15.64
C GLY A 72 -0.87 5.70 -15.96
N LEU A 73 -1.69 5.29 -14.99
CA LEU A 73 -2.73 4.28 -15.20
C LEU A 73 -3.99 4.81 -15.89
N ARG A 74 -4.25 6.14 -15.87
CA ARG A 74 -5.33 6.75 -16.67
C ARG A 74 -5.08 6.69 -18.18
N GLU A 75 -3.84 6.42 -18.59
CA GLU A 75 -3.47 6.26 -20.00
C GLU A 75 -3.72 4.83 -20.52
N VAL A 76 -4.25 3.93 -19.69
CA VAL A 76 -4.57 2.54 -20.06
C VAL A 76 -6.09 2.39 -20.16
N ASP A 77 -6.60 2.19 -21.38
CA ASP A 77 -8.04 2.19 -21.67
C ASP A 77 -8.82 1.14 -20.88
N GLU A 78 -8.21 0.00 -20.55
CA GLU A 78 -8.85 -1.09 -19.80
C GLU A 78 -8.93 -0.83 -18.29
N ILE A 79 -8.26 0.20 -17.79
CA ILE A 79 -8.17 0.50 -16.36
C ILE A 79 -8.98 1.75 -16.04
N GLU A 80 -9.93 1.60 -15.12
CA GLU A 80 -10.65 2.73 -14.55
C GLU A 80 -10.01 3.17 -13.23
N VAL A 81 -9.43 4.36 -13.16
CA VAL A 81 -8.97 4.93 -11.88
C VAL A 81 -10.17 5.46 -11.08
N ARG A 82 -10.53 4.77 -10.00
CA ARG A 82 -11.72 5.08 -9.19
C ARG A 82 -11.48 6.13 -8.11
N GLY A 83 -10.24 6.25 -7.62
CA GLY A 83 -9.91 7.21 -6.58
C GLY A 83 -8.44 7.13 -6.17
N CYS A 84 -7.87 8.28 -5.83
CA CYS A 84 -6.50 8.41 -5.36
C CYS A 84 -6.47 9.39 -4.19
N ASP A 85 -6.39 8.86 -2.98
CA ASP A 85 -6.37 9.66 -1.75
C ASP A 85 -5.11 9.30 -0.97
N THR A 86 -4.31 10.31 -0.63
CA THR A 86 -3.02 10.12 0.08
C THR A 86 -2.12 9.13 -0.67
N ASN A 87 -1.70 8.03 -0.04
CA ASN A 87 -0.83 7.00 -0.63
C ASN A 87 -1.61 5.79 -1.18
N VAL A 88 -2.93 5.89 -1.34
CA VAL A 88 -3.80 4.78 -1.73
C VAL A 88 -4.51 5.09 -3.04
N LEU A 89 -4.41 4.16 -3.98
CA LEU A 89 -5.04 4.20 -5.29
C LEU A 89 -5.98 3.00 -5.44
N PHE A 90 -7.20 3.25 -5.90
CA PHE A 90 -8.15 2.22 -6.30
C PHE A 90 -8.35 2.25 -7.80
N VAL A 91 -8.22 1.08 -8.44
CA VAL A 91 -8.47 0.91 -9.87
C VAL A 91 -9.46 -0.23 -10.11
N ALA A 92 -10.27 -0.11 -11.15
CA ALA A 92 -11.02 -1.21 -11.70
C ALA A 92 -10.20 -1.91 -12.78
N LEU A 93 -10.15 -3.23 -12.72
CA LEU A 93 -9.52 -4.07 -13.73
C LEU A 93 -10.59 -5.00 -14.31
N PRO A 94 -10.53 -5.36 -15.60
CA PRO A 94 -11.44 -6.36 -16.14
C PRO A 94 -11.13 -7.72 -15.49
N GLU A 95 -12.19 -8.43 -15.08
CA GLU A 95 -12.06 -9.68 -14.33
C GLU A 95 -11.22 -10.73 -15.09
N ALA A 96 -11.40 -10.83 -16.41
CA ALA A 96 -10.65 -11.72 -17.29
C ALA A 96 -9.12 -11.52 -17.22
N HIS A 97 -8.66 -10.30 -16.93
CA HIS A 97 -7.23 -9.97 -16.89
C HIS A 97 -6.61 -10.11 -15.49
N CYS A 98 -7.40 -10.16 -14.41
CA CYS A 98 -6.88 -10.05 -13.04
C CYS A 98 -5.79 -11.09 -12.72
N LYS A 99 -6.07 -12.38 -12.99
CA LYS A 99 -5.11 -13.47 -12.72
C LYS A 99 -3.86 -13.39 -13.60
N ALA A 100 -4.07 -13.15 -14.89
CA ALA A 100 -2.99 -13.10 -15.87
C ALA A 100 -2.06 -11.88 -15.67
N LEU A 101 -2.64 -10.70 -15.42
CA LEU A 101 -1.88 -9.49 -15.09
C LEU A 101 -1.09 -9.66 -13.78
N GLY A 102 -1.71 -10.21 -12.73
CA GLY A 102 -1.03 -10.48 -11.47
C GLY A 102 0.18 -11.40 -11.64
N THR A 103 0.05 -12.43 -12.49
CA THR A 103 1.16 -13.37 -12.81
C THR A 103 2.24 -12.68 -13.63
N PHE A 104 1.85 -11.95 -14.69
CA PHE A 104 2.77 -11.21 -15.56
C PHE A 104 3.63 -10.19 -14.80
N LEU A 105 3.04 -9.50 -13.82
CA LEU A 105 3.73 -8.55 -12.96
C LEU A 105 4.62 -9.26 -11.93
N ALA A 106 4.16 -10.38 -11.34
CA ALA A 106 4.96 -11.15 -10.40
C ALA A 106 6.25 -11.69 -11.03
N ASP A 107 6.21 -12.14 -12.29
CA ASP A 107 7.39 -12.57 -13.06
C ASP A 107 8.42 -11.44 -13.26
N ARG A 108 8.01 -10.18 -13.06
CA ARG A 108 8.85 -8.97 -13.12
C ARG A 108 9.19 -8.41 -11.74
N GLY A 109 8.87 -9.14 -10.67
CA GLY A 109 9.09 -8.71 -9.29
C GLY A 109 8.08 -7.68 -8.77
N ILE A 110 6.96 -7.45 -9.49
CA ILE A 110 5.92 -6.50 -9.12
C ILE A 110 4.75 -7.25 -8.48
N LEU A 111 4.50 -6.98 -7.21
CA LEU A 111 3.45 -7.66 -6.44
C LEU A 111 2.20 -6.80 -6.34
N ILE A 112 1.09 -7.27 -6.91
CA ILE A 112 -0.23 -6.67 -6.73
C ILE A 112 -1.28 -7.73 -6.37
N ALA A 113 -2.25 -7.36 -5.54
CA ALA A 113 -3.43 -8.16 -5.28
C ALA A 113 -4.49 -7.88 -6.37
N ALA A 114 -4.22 -8.34 -7.60
CA ALA A 114 -5.08 -8.07 -8.75
C ALA A 114 -6.47 -8.70 -8.57
N ALA A 115 -7.50 -7.86 -8.62
CA ALA A 115 -8.92 -8.19 -8.55
C ALA A 115 -9.73 -7.13 -9.31
N PRO A 116 -11.03 -7.36 -9.59
CA PRO A 116 -11.86 -6.38 -10.31
C PRO A 116 -11.86 -4.99 -9.68
N VAL A 117 -11.64 -4.93 -8.35
CA VAL A 117 -11.27 -3.71 -7.65
C VAL A 117 -9.92 -3.94 -6.99
N THR A 118 -8.87 -3.32 -7.53
CA THR A 118 -7.50 -3.47 -7.03
C THR A 118 -7.10 -2.23 -6.25
N ARG A 119 -6.55 -2.45 -5.05
CA ARG A 119 -5.99 -1.40 -4.21
C ARG A 119 -4.47 -1.42 -4.29
N LEU A 120 -3.88 -0.34 -4.76
CA LEU A 120 -2.45 -0.11 -4.83
C LEU A 120 -2.05 0.89 -3.75
N LEU A 121 -0.89 0.68 -3.14
CA LEU A 121 -0.36 1.54 -2.09
C LEU A 121 1.09 1.91 -2.39
N THR A 122 1.43 3.17 -2.18
CA THR A 122 2.83 3.63 -2.14
C THR A 122 3.30 3.73 -0.69
N HIS A 123 4.60 3.53 -0.47
CA HIS A 123 5.25 3.64 0.84
C HIS A 123 6.74 3.95 0.66
N LEU A 124 7.45 4.07 1.77
CA LEU A 124 8.86 4.48 1.82
C LEU A 124 9.84 3.64 0.99
N ASP A 125 9.48 2.41 0.65
CA ASP A 125 10.31 1.50 -0.15
C ASP A 125 9.92 1.51 -1.64
N ILE A 126 9.01 2.39 -2.05
CA ILE A 126 8.55 2.55 -3.43
C ILE A 126 9.02 3.91 -3.95
N SER A 127 10.03 3.89 -4.80
CA SER A 127 10.58 5.08 -5.46
C SER A 127 9.71 5.52 -6.65
N ALA A 128 9.98 6.73 -7.15
CA ALA A 128 9.34 7.19 -8.39
C ALA A 128 9.72 6.34 -9.62
N GLU A 129 10.87 5.68 -9.59
CA GLU A 129 11.28 4.77 -10.67
C GLU A 129 10.49 3.48 -10.63
N ASP A 130 10.26 2.93 -9.44
CA ASP A 130 9.41 1.75 -9.27
C ASP A 130 7.98 2.03 -9.77
N VAL A 131 7.44 3.21 -9.47
CA VAL A 131 6.13 3.65 -9.99
C VAL A 131 6.12 3.67 -11.52
N ARG A 132 7.16 4.24 -12.16
CA ARG A 132 7.25 4.25 -13.63
C ARG A 132 7.34 2.84 -14.19
N GLN A 133 8.15 1.97 -13.60
CA GLN A 133 8.29 0.58 -14.03
C GLN A 133 6.97 -0.19 -13.93
N VAL A 134 6.17 0.07 -12.89
CA VAL A 134 4.83 -0.50 -12.74
C VAL A 134 3.89 -0.04 -13.86
N VAL A 135 3.83 1.27 -14.11
CA VAL A 135 3.00 1.84 -15.19
C VAL A 135 3.38 1.26 -16.55
N GLU A 136 4.67 1.25 -16.88
CA GLU A 136 5.16 0.70 -18.15
C GLU A 136 4.89 -0.80 -18.29
N SER A 137 5.04 -1.57 -17.21
CA SER A 137 4.74 -3.00 -17.22
C SER A 137 3.25 -3.27 -17.47
N ILE A 138 2.37 -2.47 -16.86
CA ILE A 138 0.92 -2.59 -17.07
C ILE A 138 0.53 -2.18 -18.49
N LYS A 139 1.07 -1.08 -19.01
CA LYS A 139 0.88 -0.65 -20.41
C LYS A 139 1.34 -1.73 -21.40
N ALA A 140 2.50 -2.33 -21.16
CA ALA A 140 3.03 -3.41 -21.98
C ALA A 140 2.14 -4.66 -21.95
N TYR A 141 1.58 -5.00 -20.78
CA TYR A 141 0.63 -6.10 -20.65
C TYR A 141 -0.61 -5.88 -21.53
N PHE A 142 -1.29 -4.74 -21.36
CA PHE A 142 -2.51 -4.47 -22.13
C PHE A 142 -2.23 -4.28 -23.62
N SER A 143 -1.14 -3.61 -24.01
CA SER A 143 -0.76 -3.51 -25.44
C SER A 143 -0.60 -4.88 -26.12
N ALA A 144 -0.10 -5.89 -25.41
CA ALA A 144 0.07 -7.24 -25.95
C ALA A 144 -1.21 -8.09 -25.94
N HIS A 145 -2.19 -7.77 -25.08
CA HIS A 145 -3.39 -8.59 -24.85
C HIS A 145 -4.69 -7.94 -25.37
N VAL A 146 -4.66 -6.67 -25.77
CA VAL A 146 -5.79 -5.95 -26.38
C VAL A 146 -5.95 -6.31 -27.86
N VAL A 147 -4.86 -6.67 -28.54
CA VAL A 147 -4.85 -7.01 -29.98
C VAL A 147 -5.37 -8.43 -30.26
N ARG A 148 -5.61 -9.23 -29.21
CA ARG A 148 -6.08 -10.61 -29.35
C ARG A 148 -7.37 -10.78 -28.56
N GLY A 149 -8.50 -10.60 -29.22
CA GLY A 149 -9.78 -11.17 -28.78
C GLY A 149 -9.71 -12.70 -28.86
N ASP A 150 -8.86 -13.32 -28.05
CA ASP A 150 -8.59 -14.75 -28.08
C ASP A 150 -9.33 -15.41 -26.92
N ASP A 151 -10.31 -16.24 -27.31
CA ASP A 151 -11.06 -17.24 -26.57
C ASP A 151 -10.15 -18.30 -25.90
N ARG A 152 -9.09 -17.89 -25.20
CA ARG A 152 -8.10 -18.80 -24.59
C ARG A 152 -7.81 -18.50 -23.12
N LEU A 153 -8.85 -18.19 -22.37
CA LEU A 153 -8.83 -18.27 -20.91
C LEU A 153 -9.70 -19.44 -20.46
N ALA A 154 -9.16 -20.65 -20.64
CA ALA A 154 -9.55 -21.88 -19.97
C ALA A 154 -8.35 -22.41 -19.17
#